data_AF-A0A7X6UML3-F1
#
_entry.id   AF-A0A7X6UML3-F1
#
_cell.length_a   1.000
_cell.length_b   1.000
_cell.length_c   1.000
_cell.angle_alpha   90.00
_cell.angle_beta   90.00
_cell.angle_gamma   90.00
#
_symmetry.space_group_name_H-M   'P 1'
#
loop_
_entity.id
_entity.type
_entity.pdbx_description
1 polymer ?
#
loop_
_entity_poly.entity_id
_entity_poly.type
_entity_poly.pdbx_seq_one_letter_code
_entity_poly.pdbx_strand_id
1 'polypeptide(L)'
;MCEPQKINQKSAEAQTKAKATPQLQKTIKYLEERQTNLSRYSDKLSNALYAIANAIDDLNLSSDLYFIDTEPFCTREKDEFTTEKGYLQIYKGTLITHYAVLRYGYLDYEKTEDRIFNSIPRSERKQIVASGRLPIFLAAVAEHMRETEEDYRKVAETAEKMAASITEAQ
;
A
#
# COMPACT_ATOMS: atom_id res chain seq x y z
N MET A 1 68.86 -32.83 15.13
CA MET A 1 67.51 -33.43 15.28
C MET A 1 66.48 -32.44 14.76
N CYS A 2 65.50 -32.93 14.01
CA CYS A 2 64.60 -32.21 13.10
C CYS A 2 63.81 -31.03 13.69
N GLU A 3 63.74 -29.93 12.93
CA GLU A 3 62.62 -28.97 12.99
C GLU A 3 61.63 -29.27 11.85
N PRO A 4 60.37 -29.65 12.15
CA PRO A 4 59.31 -29.54 11.15
C PRO A 4 57.99 -29.06 11.77
N GLN A 5 57.77 -27.75 11.93
CA GLN A 5 56.45 -27.25 12.36
C GLN A 5 55.92 -25.96 11.67
N LYS A 6 56.72 -25.23 10.87
CA LYS A 6 56.26 -23.95 10.26
C LYS A 6 55.63 -24.07 8.86
N ILE A 7 55.73 -25.20 8.18
CA ILE A 7 55.20 -25.38 6.80
C ILE A 7 53.69 -25.72 6.80
N ASN A 8 53.17 -26.29 7.88
CA ASN A 8 51.79 -26.82 7.93
C ASN A 8 50.70 -25.77 8.26
N GLN A 9 51.08 -24.59 8.79
CA GLN A 9 50.11 -23.52 9.11
C GLN A 9 49.84 -22.59 7.91
N LYS A 10 50.86 -22.27 7.09
CA LYS A 10 50.68 -21.44 5.88
C LYS A 10 49.87 -22.15 4.78
N SER A 11 49.94 -23.48 4.69
CA SER A 11 49.15 -24.27 3.74
C SER A 11 47.67 -24.33 4.16
N ALA A 12 47.36 -24.41 5.45
CA ALA A 12 46.01 -24.41 5.98
C ALA A 12 45.29 -23.05 5.84
N GLU A 13 45.99 -21.94 6.09
CA GLU A 13 45.48 -20.57 5.85
C GLU A 13 45.27 -20.26 4.37
N ALA A 14 46.18 -20.73 3.50
CA ALA A 14 46.02 -20.60 2.05
C ALA A 14 44.86 -21.45 1.51
N GLN A 15 44.66 -22.66 2.04
CA GLN A 15 43.53 -23.53 1.67
C GLN A 15 42.19 -23.03 2.21
N THR A 16 42.16 -22.40 3.40
CA THR A 16 40.94 -21.77 3.94
C THR A 16 40.59 -20.49 3.20
N LYS A 17 41.57 -19.64 2.84
CA LYS A 17 41.36 -18.51 1.93
C LYS A 17 40.90 -18.96 0.53
N ALA A 18 41.54 -19.98 -0.04
CA ALA A 18 41.18 -20.51 -1.36
C ALA A 18 39.80 -21.20 -1.40
N LYS A 19 39.31 -21.75 -0.28
CA LYS A 19 37.93 -22.26 -0.14
C LYS A 19 36.92 -21.16 0.18
N ALA A 20 37.32 -20.08 0.85
CA ALA A 20 36.46 -18.95 1.19
C ALA A 20 36.07 -18.12 -0.04
N THR A 21 36.97 -17.93 -1.02
CA THR A 21 36.70 -17.13 -2.22
C THR A 21 35.58 -17.70 -3.11
N PRO A 22 35.55 -19.01 -3.45
CA PRO A 22 34.45 -19.61 -4.21
C PRO A 22 33.13 -19.65 -3.44
N GLN A 23 33.18 -19.82 -2.11
CA GLN A 23 31.99 -19.80 -1.28
C GLN A 23 31.37 -18.41 -1.23
N LEU A 24 32.19 -17.37 -1.10
CA LEU A 24 31.76 -15.98 -1.13
C LEU A 24 31.12 -15.62 -2.48
N GLN A 25 31.72 -16.07 -3.60
CA GLN A 25 31.15 -15.86 -4.94
C GLN A 25 29.78 -16.53 -5.11
N LYS A 26 29.59 -17.75 -4.58
CA LYS A 26 28.28 -18.42 -4.56
C LYS A 26 27.25 -17.64 -3.75
N THR A 27 27.65 -17.10 -2.59
CA THR A 27 26.77 -16.28 -1.76
C THR A 27 26.38 -14.98 -2.46
N ILE A 28 27.32 -14.30 -3.11
CA ILE A 28 27.03 -13.08 -3.90
C ILE A 28 26.02 -13.39 -5.01
N LYS A 29 26.26 -14.43 -5.81
CA LYS A 29 25.35 -14.83 -6.89
C LYS A 29 23.94 -15.17 -6.37
N TYR A 30 23.85 -15.87 -5.23
CA TYR A 30 22.58 -16.16 -4.59
C TYR A 30 21.85 -14.88 -4.14
N LEU A 31 22.57 -13.91 -3.59
CA LEU A 31 22.00 -12.61 -3.21
C LEU A 31 21.52 -11.82 -4.43
N GLU A 32 22.25 -11.82 -5.54
CA GLU A 32 21.87 -11.18 -6.80
C GLU A 32 20.60 -11.82 -7.41
N GLU A 33 20.53 -13.15 -7.43
CA GLU A 33 19.34 -13.90 -7.87
C GLU A 33 18.13 -13.59 -6.98
N ARG A 34 18.32 -13.56 -5.66
CA ARG A 34 17.29 -13.17 -4.69
C ARG A 34 16.84 -11.72 -4.90
N GLN A 35 17.76 -10.79 -5.11
CA GLN A 35 17.48 -9.38 -5.35
C GLN A 35 16.67 -9.20 -6.65
N THR A 36 17.05 -9.90 -7.71
CA THR A 36 16.34 -9.89 -8.99
C THR A 36 14.91 -10.43 -8.85
N ASN A 37 14.75 -11.54 -8.14
CA ASN A 37 13.43 -12.13 -7.89
C ASN A 37 12.55 -11.19 -7.07
N LEU A 38 13.08 -10.60 -5.99
CA LEU A 38 12.35 -9.62 -5.18
C LEU A 38 11.96 -8.38 -5.99
N SER A 39 12.84 -7.90 -6.87
CA SER A 39 12.54 -6.80 -7.78
C SER A 39 11.35 -7.15 -8.68
N ARG A 40 11.40 -8.32 -9.35
CA ARG A 40 10.32 -8.79 -10.23
C ARG A 40 8.98 -8.96 -9.52
N TYR A 41 8.98 -9.52 -8.32
CA TYR A 41 7.75 -9.63 -7.51
C TYR A 41 7.19 -8.24 -7.16
N SER A 42 8.07 -7.31 -6.80
CA SER A 42 7.66 -5.94 -6.50
C SER A 42 7.15 -5.17 -7.74
N ASP A 43 7.63 -5.49 -8.94
CA ASP A 43 7.12 -4.91 -10.19
C ASP A 43 5.73 -5.44 -10.52
N LYS A 44 5.53 -6.77 -10.45
CA LYS A 44 4.22 -7.41 -10.64
C LYS A 44 3.18 -6.86 -9.66
N LEU A 45 3.57 -6.71 -8.40
CA LEU A 45 2.73 -6.13 -7.36
C LEU A 45 2.39 -4.67 -7.67
N SER A 46 3.36 -3.86 -8.12
CA SER A 46 3.08 -2.48 -8.53
C SER A 46 2.09 -2.44 -9.71
N ASN A 47 2.24 -3.31 -10.69
CA ASN A 47 1.32 -3.41 -11.83
C ASN A 47 -0.10 -3.83 -11.40
N ALA A 48 -0.22 -4.74 -10.44
CA ALA A 48 -1.52 -5.12 -9.88
C ALA A 48 -2.19 -3.93 -9.16
N LEU A 49 -1.41 -3.14 -8.41
CA LEU A 49 -1.91 -1.91 -7.77
C LEU A 49 -2.40 -0.87 -8.79
N TYR A 50 -1.66 -0.67 -9.89
CA TYR A 50 -2.11 0.19 -11.00
C TYR A 50 -3.42 -0.30 -11.62
N ALA A 51 -3.54 -1.61 -11.85
CA ALA A 51 -4.76 -2.20 -12.42
C ALA A 51 -5.97 -2.01 -11.50
N ILE A 52 -5.80 -2.12 -10.18
CA ILE A 52 -6.87 -1.85 -9.21
C ILE A 52 -7.30 -0.39 -9.26
N ALA A 53 -6.36 0.55 -9.24
CA ALA A 53 -6.69 1.97 -9.28
C ALA A 53 -7.43 2.33 -10.58
N ASN A 54 -6.96 1.84 -11.73
CA ASN A 54 -7.64 2.05 -13.01
C ASN A 54 -9.03 1.43 -13.03
N ALA A 55 -9.19 0.23 -12.47
CA ALA A 55 -10.50 -0.41 -12.39
C ALA A 55 -11.48 0.41 -11.53
N ILE A 56 -11.01 1.08 -10.47
CA ILE A 56 -11.83 1.99 -9.66
C ILE A 56 -12.24 3.22 -10.46
N ASP A 57 -11.32 3.83 -11.20
CA ASP A 57 -11.64 4.98 -12.07
C ASP A 57 -12.66 4.59 -13.15
N ASP A 58 -12.55 3.37 -13.71
CA ASP A 58 -13.47 2.82 -14.72
C ASP A 58 -14.87 2.54 -14.17
N LEU A 59 -15.03 2.35 -12.86
CA LEU A 59 -16.36 2.22 -12.23
C LEU A 59 -17.18 3.51 -12.29
N ASN A 60 -16.55 4.64 -12.63
CA ASN A 60 -17.19 5.95 -12.76
C ASN A 60 -18.08 6.26 -11.54
N LEU A 61 -17.52 6.04 -10.36
CA LEU A 61 -18.19 6.25 -9.08
C LEU A 61 -18.66 7.72 -8.98
N SER A 62 -19.79 7.93 -8.30
CA SER A 62 -20.32 9.29 -8.11
C SER A 62 -19.26 10.24 -7.59
N SER A 63 -19.24 11.47 -8.10
CA SER A 63 -18.35 12.55 -7.63
C SER A 63 -18.51 12.85 -6.14
N ASP A 64 -19.67 12.48 -5.58
CA ASP A 64 -20.01 12.73 -4.18
C ASP A 64 -19.54 11.59 -3.26
N LEU A 65 -19.01 10.50 -3.82
CA LEU A 65 -18.45 9.42 -3.04
C LEU A 65 -17.16 9.89 -2.37
N TYR A 66 -17.23 9.96 -1.04
CA TYR A 66 -16.13 10.27 -0.15
C TYR A 66 -15.98 9.14 0.86
N PHE A 67 -14.84 8.47 0.86
CA PHE A 67 -14.56 7.39 1.81
C PHE A 67 -13.09 7.39 2.18
N ILE A 68 -12.76 7.53 3.47
CA ILE A 68 -11.38 7.53 3.97
C ILE A 68 -11.16 6.34 4.89
N ASP A 69 -10.00 5.69 4.77
CA ASP A 69 -9.59 4.62 5.66
C ASP A 69 -9.46 5.15 7.10
N THR A 70 -9.93 4.37 8.08
CA THR A 70 -9.87 4.72 9.49
C THR A 70 -8.48 4.50 10.08
N GLU A 71 -7.67 3.63 9.48
CA GLU A 71 -6.32 3.33 9.92
C GLU A 71 -5.27 3.73 8.87
N PRO A 72 -4.12 4.26 9.31
CA PRO A 72 -3.06 4.62 8.39
C PRO A 72 -2.33 3.39 7.84
N PHE A 73 -2.02 3.38 6.55
CA PHE A 73 -1.12 2.39 5.95
C PHE A 73 0.35 2.66 6.27
N CYS A 74 0.70 3.88 6.67
CA CYS A 74 2.02 4.23 7.17
C CYS A 74 1.97 5.34 8.22
N THR A 75 2.89 5.29 9.19
CA THR A 75 3.14 6.36 10.16
C THR A 75 4.64 6.69 10.12
N ARG A 76 4.99 7.97 10.06
CA ARG A 76 6.37 8.47 9.98
C ARG A 76 6.58 9.58 11.00
N GLU A 77 7.53 9.41 11.88
CA GLU A 77 8.01 10.49 12.75
C GLU A 77 8.88 11.43 11.91
N LYS A 78 8.52 12.72 11.85
CA LYS A 78 9.29 13.76 11.15
C LYS A 78 10.26 14.46 12.10
N ASP A 79 9.79 14.74 13.31
CA ASP A 79 10.56 15.30 14.42
C ASP A 79 9.89 14.90 15.75
N GLU A 80 10.46 15.35 16.88
CA GLU A 80 9.97 15.04 18.24
C GLU A 80 8.50 15.43 18.47
N PHE A 81 7.99 16.37 17.67
CA PHE A 81 6.64 16.89 17.82
C PHE A 81 5.76 16.60 16.61
N THR A 82 6.24 15.96 15.55
CA THR A 82 5.51 15.88 14.28
C THR A 82 5.45 14.46 13.74
N THR A 83 4.23 14.00 13.49
CA THR A 83 3.96 12.67 12.92
C THR A 83 3.14 12.79 11.65
N GLU A 84 3.62 12.21 10.56
CA GLU A 84 2.87 12.06 9.30
C GLU A 84 2.20 10.69 9.24
N LYS A 85 0.93 10.66 8.88
CA LYS A 85 0.15 9.44 8.67
C LYS A 85 -0.40 9.41 7.26
N GLY A 86 -0.27 8.27 6.58
CA GLY A 86 -0.81 8.05 5.24
C GLY A 86 -2.05 7.15 5.28
N TYR A 87 -3.12 7.55 4.62
CA TYR A 87 -4.42 6.86 4.56
C TYR A 87 -4.82 6.58 3.12
N LEU A 88 -5.59 5.52 2.91
CA LEU A 88 -6.27 5.27 1.63
C LEU A 88 -7.57 6.06 1.60
N GLN A 89 -7.94 6.60 0.45
CA GLN A 89 -9.18 7.35 0.32
C GLN A 89 -9.75 7.22 -1.10
N ILE A 90 -11.07 7.14 -1.21
CA ILE A 90 -11.83 7.41 -2.42
C ILE A 90 -12.28 8.87 -2.34
N TYR A 91 -11.87 9.67 -3.31
CA TYR A 91 -12.27 11.07 -3.42
C TYR A 91 -12.70 11.35 -4.85
N LYS A 92 -13.95 11.80 -5.02
CA LYS A 92 -14.54 12.06 -6.34
C LYS A 92 -14.43 10.86 -7.28
N GLY A 93 -14.63 9.67 -6.73
CA GLY A 93 -14.56 8.40 -7.45
C GLY A 93 -13.17 7.88 -7.77
N THR A 94 -12.09 8.58 -7.39
CA THR A 94 -10.71 8.14 -7.64
C THR A 94 -10.05 7.64 -6.36
N LEU A 95 -9.26 6.57 -6.48
CA LEU A 95 -8.38 6.10 -5.41
C LEU A 95 -7.19 7.06 -5.25
N ILE A 96 -7.08 7.65 -4.07
CA ILE A 96 -6.00 8.55 -3.68
C ILE A 96 -5.33 8.08 -2.38
N THR A 97 -4.14 8.60 -2.13
CA THR A 97 -3.48 8.52 -0.82
C THR A 97 -3.55 9.89 -0.16
N HIS A 98 -4.05 9.92 1.07
CA HIS A 98 -4.18 11.11 1.90
C HIS A 98 -3.10 11.11 2.99
N TYR A 99 -2.28 12.16 3.03
CA TYR A 99 -1.27 12.34 4.07
C TYR A 99 -1.68 13.44 5.05
N ALA A 100 -1.79 13.08 6.33
CA ALA A 100 -2.10 14.01 7.40
C ALA A 100 -0.87 14.20 8.31
N VAL A 101 -0.47 15.45 8.54
CA VAL A 101 0.62 15.80 9.47
C VAL A 101 0.01 16.29 10.78
N LEU A 102 0.37 15.62 11.87
CA LEU A 102 -0.06 15.89 13.24
C LEU A 102 1.09 16.49 14.04
N ARG A 103 0.84 17.57 14.78
CA ARG A 103 1.83 18.21 15.64
C ARG A 103 1.45 18.10 17.12
N TYR A 104 2.28 17.46 17.95
CA TYR A 104 2.09 17.37 19.39
C TYR A 104 2.10 18.77 20.03
N GLY A 105 1.10 19.04 20.87
CA GLY A 105 0.97 20.29 21.62
C GLY A 105 0.02 21.32 21.00
N TYR A 106 -0.44 21.08 19.76
CA TYR A 106 -1.49 21.87 19.11
C TYR A 106 -2.54 20.89 18.57
N LEU A 107 -3.83 21.13 18.83
CA LEU A 107 -4.93 20.26 18.36
C LEU A 107 -5.22 20.40 16.86
N ASP A 108 -4.40 21.16 16.12
CA ASP A 108 -4.65 21.49 14.73
C ASP A 108 -3.86 20.58 13.78
N TYR A 109 -4.57 20.05 12.79
CA TYR A 109 -3.97 19.42 11.61
C TYR A 109 -3.27 20.49 10.80
N GLU A 110 -1.94 20.47 10.80
CA GLU A 110 -1.14 21.58 10.25
C GLU A 110 -1.11 21.54 8.72
N LYS A 111 -1.21 20.35 8.12
CA LYS A 111 -1.18 20.16 6.66
C LYS A 111 -1.73 18.80 6.23
N THR A 112 -2.54 18.81 5.17
CA THR A 112 -2.92 17.61 4.42
C THR A 112 -2.38 17.66 2.99
N GLU A 113 -2.08 16.50 2.42
CA GLU A 113 -1.67 16.35 1.03
C GLU A 113 -2.33 15.13 0.41
N ASP A 114 -3.06 15.35 -0.69
CA ASP A 114 -3.68 14.30 -1.48
C ASP A 114 -2.84 14.00 -2.71
N ARG A 115 -2.58 12.72 -2.96
CA ARG A 115 -1.88 12.26 -4.16
C ARG A 115 -2.68 11.19 -4.86
N ILE A 116 -2.78 11.29 -6.19
CA ILE A 116 -3.37 10.23 -7.01
C ILE A 116 -2.58 8.95 -6.75
N PHE A 117 -3.26 7.85 -6.47
CA PHE A 117 -2.62 6.60 -6.05
C PHE A 117 -1.57 6.11 -7.07
N ASN A 118 -1.85 6.28 -8.37
CA ASN A 118 -0.94 5.92 -9.45
C ASN A 118 0.28 6.86 -9.58
N SER A 119 0.27 8.03 -8.94
CA SER A 119 1.37 9.00 -8.99
C SER A 119 2.38 8.85 -7.86
N ILE A 120 2.09 8.06 -6.83
CA ILE A 120 2.97 7.97 -5.65
C ILE A 120 4.27 7.21 -5.96
N PRO A 121 5.36 7.45 -5.21
CA PRO A 121 6.59 6.67 -5.33
C PRO A 121 6.42 5.17 -5.04
N ARG A 122 7.28 4.35 -5.64
CA ARG A 122 7.30 2.89 -5.42
C ARG A 122 7.45 2.50 -3.95
N SER A 123 8.23 3.25 -3.18
CA SER A 123 8.42 3.04 -1.74
C SER A 123 7.10 3.15 -0.97
N GLU A 124 6.22 4.07 -1.37
CA GLU A 124 4.91 4.29 -0.75
C GLU A 124 3.93 3.18 -1.11
N ARG A 125 3.87 2.77 -2.39
CA ARG A 125 3.10 1.59 -2.81
C ARG A 125 3.49 0.32 -2.03
N LYS A 126 4.78 0.14 -1.75
CA LYS A 126 5.26 -0.99 -0.93
C LYS A 126 4.73 -0.92 0.50
N GLN A 127 4.62 0.27 1.09
CA GLN A 127 4.05 0.44 2.44
C GLN A 127 2.57 0.06 2.45
N ILE A 128 1.81 0.45 1.42
CA ILE A 128 0.39 0.08 1.27
C ILE A 128 0.21 -1.44 1.18
N VAL A 129 1.09 -2.14 0.48
CA VAL A 129 1.01 -3.61 0.41
C VAL A 129 1.46 -4.25 1.71
N ALA A 130 2.56 -3.78 2.29
CA ALA A 130 3.11 -4.31 3.53
C ALA A 130 2.13 -4.15 4.71
N SER A 131 1.32 -3.09 4.71
CA SER A 131 0.32 -2.85 5.74
C SER A 131 -0.89 -3.78 5.62
N GLY A 132 -1.14 -4.38 4.45
CA GLY A 132 -2.33 -5.18 4.19
C GLY A 132 -3.65 -4.39 4.20
N ARG A 133 -3.58 -3.04 4.25
CA ARG A 133 -4.78 -2.18 4.38
C ARG A 133 -5.61 -2.12 3.11
N LEU A 134 -5.00 -2.17 1.93
CA LEU A 134 -5.72 -1.99 0.67
C LEU A 134 -6.89 -2.98 0.48
N PRO A 135 -6.73 -4.30 0.67
CA PRO A 135 -7.87 -5.22 0.59
C PRO A 135 -8.98 -4.93 1.61
N ILE A 136 -8.62 -4.55 2.84
CA ILE A 136 -9.57 -4.21 3.91
C ILE A 136 -10.37 -2.95 3.52
N PHE A 137 -9.66 -1.94 3.05
CA PHE A 137 -10.23 -0.69 2.58
C PHE A 137 -11.21 -0.91 1.42
N LEU A 138 -10.82 -1.67 0.39
CA LEU A 138 -11.68 -1.94 -0.76
C LEU A 138 -12.93 -2.75 -0.38
N ALA A 139 -12.82 -3.67 0.58
CA ALA A 139 -13.98 -4.40 1.10
C ALA A 139 -14.95 -3.45 1.82
N ALA A 140 -14.43 -2.50 2.61
CA ALA A 140 -15.26 -1.49 3.28
C ALA A 140 -15.95 -0.54 2.29
N VAL A 141 -15.24 -0.11 1.23
CA VAL A 141 -15.83 0.69 0.15
C VAL A 141 -16.96 -0.07 -0.56
N ALA A 142 -16.74 -1.34 -0.90
CA ALA A 142 -17.74 -2.17 -1.57
C ALA A 142 -19.01 -2.35 -0.70
N GLU A 143 -18.84 -2.54 0.61
CA GLU A 143 -19.97 -2.65 1.52
C GLU A 143 -20.73 -1.32 1.64
N HIS A 144 -20.02 -0.20 1.76
CA HIS A 144 -20.65 1.12 1.80
C HIS A 144 -21.45 1.42 0.54
N MET A 145 -20.94 1.04 -0.63
CA MET A 145 -21.67 1.16 -1.90
C MET A 145 -22.93 0.29 -1.92
N ARG A 146 -22.86 -0.94 -1.41
CA ARG A 146 -24.00 -1.86 -1.31
C ARG A 146 -25.10 -1.33 -0.41
N GLU A 147 -24.74 -0.78 0.75
CA GLU A 147 -25.68 -0.14 1.67
C GLU A 147 -26.35 1.08 1.01
N THR A 148 -25.55 1.91 0.35
CA THR A 148 -26.03 3.11 -0.36
C THR A 148 -27.02 2.74 -1.47
N GLU A 149 -26.71 1.72 -2.27
CA GLU A 149 -27.61 1.20 -3.32
C GLU A 149 -28.94 0.71 -2.75
N GLU A 150 -28.89 -0.01 -1.64
CA GLU A 150 -30.08 -0.52 -0.96
C GLU A 150 -30.99 0.61 -0.46
N ASP A 151 -30.40 1.67 0.08
CA ASP A 151 -31.13 2.86 0.54
C ASP A 151 -31.76 3.63 -0.62
N TYR A 152 -31.03 3.83 -1.73
CA TYR A 152 -31.57 4.45 -2.94
C TYR A 152 -32.76 3.65 -3.50
N ARG A 153 -32.67 2.31 -3.51
CA ARG A 153 -33.79 1.46 -3.95
C ARG A 153 -35.03 1.67 -3.08
N LYS A 154 -34.89 1.72 -1.75
CA LYS A 154 -36.01 1.97 -0.83
C LYS A 154 -36.65 3.34 -1.05
N VAL A 155 -35.84 4.38 -1.27
CA VAL A 155 -36.32 5.73 -1.58
C VAL A 155 -37.07 5.75 -2.90
N ALA A 156 -36.55 5.10 -3.95
CA ALA A 156 -37.20 5.00 -5.25
C ALA A 156 -38.55 4.29 -5.16
N GLU A 157 -38.62 3.13 -4.49
CA GLU A 157 -39.88 2.41 -4.28
C GLU A 157 -40.92 3.25 -3.52
N THR A 158 -40.48 4.05 -2.57
CA THR A 158 -41.37 4.95 -1.81
C THR A 158 -41.89 6.08 -2.69
N ALA A 159 -41.00 6.70 -3.48
CA ALA A 159 -41.37 7.74 -4.43
C ALA A 159 -42.36 7.23 -5.49
N GLU A 160 -42.16 6.02 -6.01
CA GLU A 160 -43.08 5.38 -6.95
C GLU A 160 -44.47 5.14 -6.32
N LYS A 161 -44.52 4.60 -5.10
CA LYS A 161 -45.79 4.40 -4.37
C LYS A 161 -46.52 5.72 -4.14
N MET A 162 -45.80 6.77 -3.72
CA MET A 162 -46.38 8.10 -3.55
C MET A 162 -46.92 8.66 -4.86
N ALA A 163 -46.17 8.55 -5.96
CA ALA A 163 -46.59 9.00 -7.26
C ALA A 163 -47.86 8.27 -7.74
N ALA A 164 -47.92 6.95 -7.57
CA ALA A 164 -49.11 6.16 -7.88
C ALA A 164 -50.34 6.63 -7.09
N SER A 165 -50.21 6.83 -5.77
CA SER A 165 -51.31 7.32 -4.92
C SER A 165 -51.80 8.73 -5.28
N ILE A 166 -50.91 9.61 -5.77
CA ILE A 166 -51.31 10.95 -6.25
C ILE A 166 -52.08 10.85 -7.56
N THR A 167 -51.68 9.94 -8.45
CA THR A 167 -52.31 9.77 -9.77
C THR A 167 -53.68 9.10 -9.67
N GLU A 168 -53.87 8.18 -8.71
CA GLU A 168 -55.17 7.55 -8.43
C GLU A 168 -56.16 8.48 -7.70
N ALA A 169 -55.68 9.56 -7.09
CA ALA A 169 -56.50 10.55 -6.39
C ALA A 169 -57.02 11.69 -7.31
N GLN A 170 -56.65 11.68 -8.60
CA GLN A 170 -57.10 12.63 -9.63
C GLN A 170 -58.12 11.99 -10.57
#